data_AF-A0A066VF35-F1
#
_entry.id   AF-A0A066VF35-F1
#
_cell.length_a   1.000
_cell.length_b   1.000
_cell.length_c   1.000
_cell.angle_alpha   90.00
_cell.angle_beta   90.00
_cell.angle_gamma   90.00
#
_symmetry.space_group_name_H-M   'P 1'
#
loop_
_entity.id
_entity.type
_entity.pdbx_description
1 polymer ?
#
loop_
_entity_poly.entity_id
_entity_poly.type
_entity_poly.pdbx_seq_one_letter_code
_entity_poly.pdbx_strand_id
1 'polypeptide(L)' 'MYFAEPVPIEEVPGYAEVIKQPMDFGTIRSRVESSCYLDAESFIADMQLVTSNAMEFNPPESSYYQTAERI' A
#
# COMPACT_ATOMS: atom_id res chain seq x y z
N MET A 1 10.90 -5.27 5.50
CA MET A 1 10.57 -3.83 5.66
C MET A 1 9.08 -3.70 5.42
N TYR A 2 8.34 -2.92 6.21
CA TYR A 2 6.89 -2.78 6.04
C TYR A 2 6.56 -2.24 4.64
N PHE A 3 5.50 -2.78 4.03
CA PHE A 3 4.94 -2.33 2.74
C PHE A 3 5.89 -2.38 1.54
N ALA A 4 7.01 -3.11 1.64
CA ALA A 4 7.99 -3.18 0.56
C ALA A 4 7.56 -4.09 -0.61
N GLU A 5 6.69 -5.05 -0.33
CA GLU A 5 6.22 -6.05 -1.29
C GLU A 5 4.68 -6.09 -1.29
N PRO A 6 4.04 -6.53 -2.39
CA PRO A 6 2.60 -6.71 -2.44
C PRO A 6 2.10 -7.69 -1.38
N VAL A 7 0.91 -7.43 -0.85
CA VAL A 7 0.22 -8.41 0.01
C VAL A 7 -0.12 -9.65 -0.84
N PRO A 8 0.23 -10.88 -0.41
CA PRO A 8 -0.20 -12.10 -1.10
C PRO A 8 -1.69 -12.32 -0.86
N ILE A 9 -2.53 -11.71 -1.69
CA ILE A 9 -3.99 -11.59 -1.49
C ILE A 9 -4.66 -12.95 -1.27
N GLU A 10 -4.20 -13.99 -1.95
CA GLU A 10 -4.73 -15.35 -1.82
C GLU A 10 -4.45 -15.98 -0.45
N GLU A 11 -3.41 -15.50 0.25
CA GLU A 11 -2.97 -16.00 1.56
C GLU A 11 -3.52 -15.15 2.71
N VAL A 12 -4.16 -14.01 2.43
CA VAL A 12 -4.68 -13.08 3.44
C VAL A 12 -6.22 -13.02 3.36
N PRO A 13 -6.93 -13.80 4.21
CA PRO A 13 -8.38 -13.86 4.21
C PRO A 13 -9.03 -12.47 4.35
N GLY A 14 -10.04 -12.21 3.52
CA GLY A 14 -10.80 -10.96 3.52
C GLY A 14 -10.09 -9.75 2.89
N TYR A 15 -8.81 -9.84 2.52
CA TYR A 15 -8.08 -8.69 1.98
C TYR A 15 -8.70 -8.15 0.69
N ALA A 16 -9.04 -9.02 -0.26
CA ALA A 16 -9.71 -8.64 -1.51
C ALA A 16 -11.14 -8.09 -1.31
N GLU A 17 -11.79 -8.46 -0.20
CA GLU A 17 -13.14 -8.00 0.13
C GLU A 17 -13.12 -6.57 0.68
N VAL A 18 -12.05 -6.20 1.39
CA VAL A 18 -11.87 -4.87 1.98
C VAL A 18 -11.12 -3.95 1.01
N ILE A 19 -9.90 -4.32 0.60
CA ILE A 19 -9.00 -3.48 -0.17
C ILE A 19 -9.22 -3.64 -1.67
N LYS A 20 -9.63 -2.55 -2.33
CA LYS A 20 -9.98 -2.54 -3.77
C LYS A 20 -8.82 -2.19 -4.69
N GLN A 21 -7.83 -1.46 -4.18
CA GLN A 21 -6.66 -1.04 -4.95
C GLN A 21 -5.40 -1.33 -4.12
N PRO A 22 -4.92 -2.59 -4.11
CA PRO A 22 -3.68 -2.95 -3.43
C PRO A 22 -2.50 -2.13 -3.96
N MET A 23 -1.63 -1.69 -3.06
CA MET A 23 -0.41 -0.96 -3.40
C MET A 23 0.69 -1.23 -2.37
N ASP A 24 1.94 -1.15 -2.81
CA ASP A 24 3.15 -1.33 -2.03
C ASP A 24 4.31 -0.49 -2.61
N PHE A 25 5.34 -0.24 -1.81
CA PHE A 25 6.48 0.60 -2.21
C PHE A 25 7.38 -0.05 -3.27
N GLY A 26 7.41 -1.37 -3.37
CA GLY A 26 8.12 -2.09 -4.43
C GLY A 26 7.48 -1.82 -5.79
N THR A 27 6.16 -1.94 -5.88
CA THR A 27 5.37 -1.59 -7.07
C THR A 27 5.54 -0.11 -7.43
N ILE A 28 5.47 0.80 -6.45
CA ILE A 28 5.68 2.24 -6.70
C ILE A 28 7.07 2.49 -7.26
N ARG A 29 8.12 1.88 -6.69
CA ARG A 29 9.48 1.98 -7.20
C ARG A 29 9.55 1.53 -8.66
N SER A 30 9.01 0.35 -9.00
CA SER A 30 9.02 -0.15 -10.37
C SER A 30 8.27 0.77 -11.34
N ARG A 31 7.18 1.41 -10.91
CA ARG A 31 6.44 2.41 -11.70
C ARG A 31 7.27 3.68 -11.93
N VAL A 32 8.01 4.15 -10.93
CA VAL A 32 8.94 5.29 -11.09
C VAL A 32 10.04 4.94 -12.10
N GLU A 33 10.70 3.79 -11.92
CA GLU A 33 11.80 3.33 -12.79
C GLU A 33 11.34 3.14 -14.24
N SER A 34 10.07 2.77 -14.43
CA SER A 34 9.44 2.59 -15.75
C SER A 34 8.78 3.86 -16.30
N SER A 35 8.93 5.02 -15.63
CA SER A 35 8.32 6.30 -16.02
C SER A 35 6.78 6.23 -16.20
N CYS A 36 6.09 5.45 -15.37
CA CYS A 36 4.63 5.26 -15.45
C CYS A 36 3.83 6.44 -14.87
N TYR A 37 4.42 7.26 -14.00
CA TYR A 37 3.76 8.44 -13.45
C TYR A 37 3.95 9.63 -14.39
N LEU A 38 2.84 10.18 -14.89
CA LEU A 38 2.84 11.36 -15.76
C LEU A 38 2.94 12.67 -14.98
N ASP A 39 2.60 12.64 -13.70
CA ASP A 39 2.59 13.77 -12.79
C ASP A 39 2.91 13.33 -11.35
N ALA A 40 3.19 14.30 -10.49
CA ALA A 40 3.46 14.05 -9.08
C ALA A 40 2.21 13.60 -8.32
N GLU A 41 1.02 13.99 -8.77
CA GLU A 41 -0.25 13.67 -8.09
C GLU A 41 -0.54 12.17 -8.12
N SER A 42 -0.33 11.52 -9.26
CA SER A 42 -0.48 10.06 -9.40
C SER A 42 0.52 9.27 -8.56
N PHE A 43 1.76 9.75 -8.43
CA PHE A 43 2.75 9.18 -7.51
C PHE A 43 2.33 9.33 -6.04
N ILE A 44 1.89 10.52 -5.64
CA ILE A 44 1.43 10.81 -4.27
C ILE A 44 0.19 9.97 -3.93
N ALA A 45 -0.73 9.80 -4.87
CA ALA A 45 -1.93 8.99 -4.68
C ALA A 45 -1.58 7.52 -4.37
N ASP A 46 -0.63 6.92 -5.09
CA ASP A 46 -0.19 5.55 -4.80
C ASP A 46 0.54 5.45 -3.45
N MET A 47 1.35 6.46 -3.08
CA MET A 47 1.99 6.52 -1.76
C MET A 47 0.93 6.56 -0.64
N GLN A 48 -0.13 7.35 -0.82
CA GLN A 48 -1.25 7.41 0.12
C GLN A 48 -1.99 6.08 0.21
N LEU A 49 -2.23 5.41 -0.93
CA LEU A 49 -2.86 4.09 -0.97
C LEU A 49 -2.14 3.06 -0.09
N VAL A 50 -0.80 3.06 -0.07
CA VAL A 50 -0.04 2.15 0.80
C VAL A 50 -0.46 2.31 2.26
N THR A 51 -0.47 3.54 2.76
CA THR A 51 -0.82 3.83 4.17
C THR A 51 -2.31 3.68 4.45
N SER A 52 -3.19 4.14 3.57
CA SER A 52 -4.64 4.07 3.78
C SER A 52 -5.13 2.62 3.76
N ASN A 53 -4.64 1.79 2.83
CA ASN A 53 -5.00 0.38 2.79
C ASN A 53 -4.53 -0.35 4.05
N ALA A 54 -3.32 -0.04 4.53
CA ALA A 54 -2.81 -0.61 5.76
C ALA A 54 -3.66 -0.24 6.97
N MET A 55 -4.10 1.01 7.08
CA MET A 55 -4.98 1.47 8.16
C MET A 55 -6.42 0.98 8.03
N GLU A 56 -6.92 0.75 6.81
CA GLU A 56 -8.27 0.24 6.56
C GLU A 56 -8.38 -1.26 6.89
N PHE A 57 -7.39 -2.05 6.48
CA PHE A 57 -7.44 -3.50 6.67
C PHE A 57 -7.03 -3.95 8.08
N ASN A 58 -6.01 -3.32 8.67
CA ASN A 58 -5.43 -3.77 9.92
C ASN A 58 -6.04 -3.02 11.12
N PRO A 59 -6.19 -3.65 12.30
CA PRO A 59 -6.68 -2.96 13.48
C PRO A 59 -5.65 -1.94 14.02
N PRO A 60 -6.09 -0.88 14.74
CA PRO A 60 -5.21 0.17 15.28
C PRO A 60 -4.06 -0.33 16.17
N GLU A 61 -4.24 -1.46 16.84
CA GLU A 61 -3.25 -2.08 17.71
C GLU A 61 -2.16 -2.84 16.95
N SER A 62 -2.37 -3.11 15.65
CA SER A 62 -1.41 -3.82 14.82
C SER A 62 -0.18 -2.97 14.53
N SER A 63 0.97 -3.63 14.39
CA SER A 63 2.20 -2.95 13.99
C SER A 63 2.11 -2.37 12.57
N TYR A 64 1.30 -2.96 11.68
CA TYR A 64 1.05 -2.44 10.34
C TYR A 64 0.29 -1.11 10.40
N TYR A 65 -0.80 -1.02 11.16
CA TYR A 65 -1.54 0.24 11.33
C TYR A 65 -0.66 1.32 11.95
N GLN A 66 0.01 1.01 13.07
CA GLN A 66 0.87 1.98 13.76
C GLN A 66 2.06 2.43 12.92
N THR A 67 2.58 1.55 12.05
CA THR A 67 3.63 1.96 11.11
C THR A 67 3.06 2.88 10.05
N ALA A 68 1.91 2.56 9.46
CA ALA A 68 1.24 3.36 8.44
C ALA A 68 0.81 4.76 8.94
N GLU A 69 0.39 4.88 10.21
CA GLU A 69 0.03 6.15 10.83
C GLU A 69 1.23 7.11 11.01
N ARG A 70 2.46 6.57 11.03
CA ARG A 70 3.68 7.31 11.36
C ARG A 70 4.51 7.74 10.16
N ILE A 71 4.23 7.19 8.98
CA ILE A 71 4.95 7.47 7.72
C ILE A 71 4.12 8.38 6.82
#